data_AF-A0A966V0C2-F1
#
_entry.id   AF-A0A966V0C2-F1
#
_cell.length_a   1.000
_cell.length_b   1.000
_cell.length_c   1.000
_cell.angle_alpha   90.00
_cell.angle_beta   90.00
_cell.angle_gamma   90.00
#
_symmetry.space_group_name_H-M   'P 1'
#
loop_
_entity.id
_entity.type
_entity.pdbx_description
1 polymer ?
#
loop_
_entity_poly.entity_id
_entity_poly.type
_entity_poly.pdbx_seq_one_letter_code
_entity_poly.pdbx_strand_id
1 'polypeptide(L)'
;AVALAGRDAQASRSAISAVCFYLGTYVFMNLAAFAIVALLRNSLRSEEIASYAGLIRTNPGLVVATGIVLVSLIGLPPLAGFISKFLVFSSIVQAITLSAERPMMLVLLVVGGINNGWAVAMGLLGFERGEAAATAPIRFQAELDRLLLLAKQRGVASDPRIRQRLAWCYSKVQVMRFIGMRTLTQFLKGHHPGPDGAIFKLYWSEYHKVVTELGIDILGLDALVPTGRKPSSAFQTDDAGAPNDSMSWAMTFLNARAGTIYAGSSQIQKNIIGEMVLGLPKEPKPN
;
A
#
# COMPACT_ATOMS: atom_id res chain seq x y z
N ALA A 1 -21.02 5.53 14.47
CA ALA A 1 -21.91 6.72 14.53
C ALA A 1 -23.21 6.48 13.76
N VAL A 2 -23.19 6.38 12.42
CA VAL A 2 -24.41 6.20 11.59
C VAL A 2 -25.24 4.97 11.99
N ALA A 3 -24.59 3.82 12.19
CA ALA A 3 -25.27 2.60 12.65
C ALA A 3 -25.86 2.67 14.08
N LEU A 4 -25.33 3.57 14.93
CA LEU A 4 -25.80 3.77 16.32
C LEU A 4 -26.85 4.89 16.44
N ALA A 5 -26.88 5.82 15.48
CA ALA A 5 -27.71 7.02 15.51
C ALA A 5 -29.22 6.73 15.57
N GLY A 6 -29.66 5.57 15.10
CA GLY A 6 -31.07 5.14 15.16
C GLY A 6 -31.45 4.32 16.39
N ARG A 7 -30.54 4.04 17.33
CA ARG A 7 -30.79 3.13 18.48
C ARG A 7 -30.36 3.68 19.83
N ASP A 8 -29.23 4.37 19.91
CA ASP A 8 -28.76 4.99 21.16
C ASP A 8 -28.02 6.31 20.87
N ALA A 9 -28.63 7.41 21.29
CA ALA A 9 -28.10 8.75 21.12
C ALA A 9 -26.79 8.96 21.89
N GLN A 10 -26.60 8.30 23.03
CA GLN A 10 -25.40 8.45 23.86
C GLN A 10 -24.22 7.69 23.26
N ALA A 11 -24.43 6.45 22.81
CA ALA A 11 -23.41 5.68 22.11
C ALA A 11 -23.01 6.33 20.76
N SER A 12 -23.97 6.92 20.04
CA SER A 12 -23.69 7.67 18.82
C SER A 12 -22.80 8.89 19.07
N ARG A 13 -23.09 9.67 20.12
CA ARG A 13 -22.25 10.82 20.53
C ARG A 13 -20.84 10.41 20.93
N SER A 14 -20.70 9.32 21.68
CA SER A 14 -19.39 8.75 22.06
C SER A 14 -18.57 8.29 20.84
N ALA A 15 -19.23 7.66 19.85
CA ALA A 15 -18.56 7.25 18.62
C ALA A 15 -18.12 8.46 17.77
N ILE A 16 -18.92 9.53 17.72
CA ILE A 16 -18.55 10.77 17.02
C ILE A 16 -17.36 11.43 17.73
N SER A 17 -17.38 11.53 19.06
CA SER A 17 -16.28 12.14 19.82
C SER A 17 -14.98 11.34 19.68
N ALA A 18 -15.03 10.00 19.68
CA ALA A 18 -13.87 9.15 19.45
C ALA A 18 -13.26 9.35 18.05
N VAL A 19 -14.10 9.46 17.01
CA VAL A 19 -13.65 9.75 15.64
C VAL A 19 -13.07 11.16 15.52
N CYS A 20 -13.71 12.17 16.10
CA CYS A 20 -13.20 13.54 16.13
C CYS A 20 -11.85 13.62 16.86
N PHE A 21 -11.71 12.92 17.99
CA PHE A 21 -10.46 12.82 18.73
C PHE A 21 -9.36 12.13 17.91
N TYR A 22 -9.71 11.06 17.19
CA TYR A 22 -8.78 10.38 16.28
C TYR A 22 -8.33 11.29 15.14
N LEU A 23 -9.26 11.95 14.45
CA LEU A 23 -8.93 12.88 13.37
C LEU A 23 -8.07 14.04 13.87
N GLY A 24 -8.41 14.63 15.01
CA GLY A 24 -7.61 15.69 15.63
C GLY A 24 -6.19 15.21 15.94
N THR A 25 -6.07 14.09 16.65
CA THR A 25 -4.76 13.51 17.00
C THR A 25 -3.95 13.17 15.74
N TYR A 26 -4.59 12.62 14.71
CA TYR A 26 -3.96 12.31 13.44
C TYR A 26 -3.42 13.54 12.72
N VAL A 27 -4.19 14.64 12.68
CA VAL A 27 -3.75 15.90 12.09
C VAL A 27 -2.53 16.45 12.84
N PHE A 28 -2.59 16.51 14.18
CA PHE A 28 -1.47 17.02 14.98
C PHE A 28 -0.21 16.16 14.85
N MET A 29 -0.33 14.83 14.84
CA MET A 29 0.81 13.92 14.66
C MET A 29 1.46 14.08 13.28
N ASN A 30 0.66 14.19 12.21
CA ASN A 30 1.21 14.39 10.88
C ASN A 30 1.86 15.77 10.74
N LEU A 31 1.23 16.82 11.29
CA LEU A 31 1.82 18.15 11.30
C LEU A 31 3.16 18.17 12.08
N ALA A 32 3.21 17.49 13.22
CA ALA A 32 4.43 17.33 14.00
C ALA A 32 5.51 16.58 13.22
N ALA A 33 5.15 15.51 12.48
CA ALA A 33 6.08 14.78 11.64
C ALA A 33 6.68 15.68 10.54
N PHE A 34 5.84 16.44 9.83
CA PHE A 34 6.32 17.38 8.81
C PHE A 34 7.15 18.52 9.39
N ALA A 35 6.77 19.07 10.55
CA ALA A 35 7.53 20.10 11.22
C ALA A 35 8.93 19.62 11.65
N ILE A 36 9.02 18.40 12.18
CA ILE A 36 10.30 17.79 12.55
C ILE A 36 11.18 17.57 11.32
N VAL A 37 10.62 17.06 10.22
CA VAL A 37 11.36 16.89 8.96
C VAL A 37 11.84 18.24 8.42
N ALA A 38 11.02 19.29 8.49
CA ALA A 38 11.42 20.64 8.08
C ALA A 38 12.54 21.23 8.96
N LEU A 39 12.48 21.02 10.28
CA LEU A 39 13.53 21.45 11.20
C LEU A 39 14.84 20.69 10.97
N LEU A 40 14.77 19.38 10.73
CA LEU A 40 15.93 18.55 10.41
C LEU A 40 16.56 18.95 9.07
N ARG A 41 15.74 19.23 8.06
CA ARG A 41 16.20 19.76 6.78
C ARG A 41 16.94 21.09 6.94
N ASN A 42 16.42 22.02 7.75
CA ASN A 42 17.06 23.31 7.99
C ASN A 42 18.39 23.17 8.76
N SER A 43 18.47 22.20 9.67
CA SER A 43 19.69 21.95 10.46
C SER A 43 20.76 21.19 9.67
N LEU A 44 20.38 20.20 8.87
CA LEU A 44 21.32 19.33 8.15
C LEU A 44 21.63 19.83 6.73
N ARG A 45 20.77 20.70 6.16
CA ARG A 45 20.81 21.16 4.76
C ARG A 45 20.95 20.02 3.75
N SER A 46 20.43 18.84 4.09
CA SER A 46 20.52 17.63 3.30
C SER A 46 19.21 16.85 3.41
N GLU A 47 18.82 16.21 2.31
CA GLU A 47 17.66 15.33 2.21
C GLU A 47 18.08 13.85 2.07
N GLU A 48 19.38 13.56 2.13
CA GLU A 48 19.90 12.21 2.00
C GLU A 48 19.81 11.44 3.32
N ILE A 49 19.44 10.15 3.24
CA ILE A 49 19.32 9.26 4.41
C ILE A 49 20.66 9.13 5.15
N ALA A 50 21.78 9.14 4.41
CA ALA A 50 23.13 9.05 4.98
C ALA A 50 23.43 10.20 5.96
N SER A 51 22.86 11.39 5.71
CA SER A 51 23.03 12.58 6.54
C SER A 51 22.33 12.49 7.91
N TYR A 52 21.46 11.50 8.10
CA TYR A 52 20.83 11.21 9.39
C TYR A 52 21.68 10.29 10.27
N ALA A 53 22.81 9.76 9.77
CA ALA A 53 23.71 8.92 10.55
C ALA A 53 24.32 9.69 11.72
N GLY A 54 24.21 9.15 12.93
CA GLY A 54 24.78 9.77 14.14
C GLY A 54 24.00 10.98 14.69
N LEU A 55 22.81 11.27 14.15
CA LEU A 55 21.98 12.42 14.56
C LEU A 55 21.63 12.43 16.06
N ILE A 56 21.62 11.26 16.70
CA ILE A 56 21.42 11.13 18.15
C ILE A 56 22.53 11.82 18.96
N ARG A 57 23.74 11.94 18.41
CA ARG A 57 24.89 12.57 19.07
C ARG A 57 24.92 14.08 18.87
N THR A 58 24.40 14.59 17.76
CA THR A 58 24.42 16.02 17.41
C THR A 58 23.16 16.76 17.83
N ASN A 59 21.98 16.14 17.69
CA ASN A 59 20.69 16.74 18.02
C ASN A 59 19.74 15.73 18.70
N PRO A 60 20.03 15.31 19.95
CA PRO A 60 19.27 14.25 20.63
C PRO A 60 17.78 14.58 20.80
N GLY A 61 17.44 15.85 21.05
CA GLY A 61 16.05 16.28 21.25
C GLY A 61 15.17 16.07 20.02
N LEU A 62 15.68 16.40 18.83
CA LEU A 62 14.94 16.18 17.57
C LEU A 62 14.77 14.68 17.27
N VAL A 63 15.77 13.85 17.55
CA VAL A 63 15.69 12.41 17.36
C VAL A 63 14.65 11.79 18.29
N VAL A 64 14.64 12.17 19.57
CA VAL A 64 13.65 11.71 20.54
C VAL A 64 12.24 12.16 20.13
N ALA A 65 12.06 13.42 19.73
CA ALA A 65 10.78 13.93 19.24
C ALA A 65 10.31 13.17 17.98
N THR A 66 11.21 12.90 17.04
CA THR A 66 10.92 12.08 15.85
C THR A 66 10.47 10.69 16.24
N GLY A 67 11.18 10.05 17.17
CA GLY A 67 10.83 8.73 17.70
C GLY A 67 9.43 8.72 18.33
N ILE A 68 9.12 9.69 19.19
CA ILE A 68 7.79 9.80 19.83
C ILE A 68 6.69 9.98 18.77
N VAL A 69 6.89 10.85 17.77
CA VAL A 69 5.91 11.07 16.72
C VAL A 69 5.70 9.82 15.86
N LEU A 70 6.78 9.12 15.48
CA LEU A 70 6.69 7.88 14.71
C LEU A 70 6.01 6.76 15.50
N VAL A 71 6.38 6.57 16.78
CA VAL A 71 5.74 5.59 17.68
C VAL A 71 4.26 5.93 17.88
N SER A 72 3.90 7.22 17.94
CA SER A 72 2.52 7.66 18.03
C SER A 72 1.74 7.43 16.73
N LEU A 73 2.34 7.65 15.56
CA LEU A 73 1.74 7.35 14.25
C LEU A 73 1.50 5.85 14.05
N ILE A 74 2.49 5.03 14.44
CA ILE A 74 2.34 3.57 14.51
C ILE A 74 1.18 3.22 15.46
N GLY A 75 1.07 3.95 16.56
CA GLY A 75 0.01 3.78 17.56
C GLY A 75 0.39 2.74 18.60
N LEU A 76 1.61 2.81 19.13
CA LEU A 76 2.04 1.97 20.26
C LEU A 76 1.64 2.62 21.61
N PRO A 77 1.22 1.83 22.62
CA PRO A 77 0.98 2.34 23.97
C PRO A 77 2.26 2.95 24.56
N PRO A 78 2.21 4.04 25.35
CA PRO A 78 1.05 4.79 25.87
C PRO A 78 0.69 6.07 25.08
N LEU A 79 1.11 6.19 23.81
CA LEU A 79 1.03 7.45 23.07
C LEU A 79 -0.37 7.78 22.57
N ALA A 80 -0.62 9.06 22.29
CA ALA A 80 -1.93 9.57 21.89
C ALA A 80 -2.51 8.83 20.68
N GLY A 81 -1.68 8.49 19.69
CA GLY A 81 -2.15 7.74 18.51
C GLY A 81 -2.63 6.32 18.81
N PHE A 82 -2.15 5.68 19.89
CA PHE A 82 -2.74 4.44 20.41
C PHE A 82 -4.09 4.69 21.06
N ILE A 83 -4.16 5.67 21.98
CA ILE A 83 -5.39 6.01 22.72
C ILE A 83 -6.52 6.36 21.75
N SER A 84 -6.23 7.13 20.70
CA SER A 84 -7.23 7.49 19.69
C SER A 84 -7.77 6.29 18.92
N LYS A 85 -6.90 5.37 18.49
CA LYS A 85 -7.31 4.13 17.81
C LYS A 85 -8.12 3.24 18.75
N PHE A 86 -7.70 3.15 20.01
CA PHE A 86 -8.38 2.38 21.05
C PHE A 86 -9.80 2.92 21.32
N LEU A 87 -10.01 4.23 21.37
CA LEU A 87 -11.33 4.85 21.59
C LEU A 87 -12.29 4.63 20.41
N VAL A 88 -11.79 4.69 19.18
CA VAL A 88 -12.59 4.35 17.99
C VAL A 88 -12.99 2.87 18.04
N PHE A 89 -12.06 2.00 18.41
CA PHE A 89 -12.30 0.57 18.55
C PHE A 89 -13.29 0.25 19.67
N SER A 90 -13.17 0.87 20.85
CA SER A 90 -14.11 0.67 21.96
C SER A 90 -15.53 1.12 21.58
N SER A 91 -15.66 2.19 20.79
CA SER A 91 -16.94 2.66 20.27
C SER A 91 -17.58 1.67 19.29
N ILE A 92 -16.76 1.01 18.48
CA ILE A 92 -17.19 -0.07 17.58
C ILE A 92 -17.62 -1.29 18.39
N VAL A 93 -16.83 -1.72 19.39
CA VAL A 93 -17.19 -2.82 20.29
C VAL A 93 -18.51 -2.55 21.00
N GLN A 94 -18.70 -1.33 21.51
CA GLN A 94 -19.94 -0.93 22.16
C GLN A 94 -21.14 -0.99 21.19
N ALA A 95 -20.94 -0.55 19.94
CA ALA A 95 -21.95 -0.66 18.88
C ALA A 95 -22.34 -2.12 18.58
N ILE A 96 -21.35 -3.02 18.57
CA ILE A 96 -21.51 -4.45 18.32
C ILE A 96 -22.22 -5.14 19.49
N THR A 97 -21.91 -4.76 20.74
CA THR A 97 -22.63 -5.28 21.92
C THR A 97 -24.10 -4.88 21.92
N LEU A 98 -24.47 -3.73 21.34
CA LEU A 98 -25.85 -3.24 21.25
C LEU A 98 -26.63 -3.79 20.04
N SER A 99 -25.95 -4.40 19.05
CA SER A 99 -26.58 -4.90 17.80
C SER A 99 -26.15 -6.34 17.48
N ALA A 100 -27.09 -7.27 17.60
CA ALA A 100 -26.86 -8.71 17.47
C ALA A 100 -26.61 -9.18 16.02
N GLU A 101 -25.39 -8.95 15.49
CA GLU A 101 -24.83 -9.66 14.32
C GLU A 101 -23.56 -10.43 14.74
N ARG A 102 -23.72 -11.24 15.79
CA ARG A 102 -22.77 -11.32 16.92
C ARG A 102 -21.53 -12.22 16.85
N PRO A 103 -21.39 -13.36 16.16
CA PRO A 103 -20.23 -14.22 16.45
C PRO A 103 -18.97 -13.80 15.70
N MET A 104 -19.09 -13.52 14.40
CA MET A 104 -17.92 -13.48 13.52
C MET A 104 -17.07 -12.22 13.69
N MET A 105 -17.70 -11.06 13.93
CA MET A 105 -17.00 -9.81 14.17
C MET A 105 -16.33 -9.75 15.55
N LEU A 106 -16.94 -10.32 16.60
CA LEU A 106 -16.32 -10.42 17.92
C LEU A 106 -15.18 -11.45 17.95
N VAL A 107 -15.33 -12.55 17.20
CA VAL A 107 -14.26 -13.52 16.96
C VAL A 107 -13.08 -12.83 16.26
N LEU A 108 -13.30 -12.04 15.20
CA LEU A 108 -12.20 -11.30 14.54
C LEU A 108 -11.46 -10.31 15.48
N LEU A 109 -12.16 -9.84 16.51
CA LEU A 109 -11.71 -8.85 17.48
C LEU A 109 -10.98 -9.48 18.69
N VAL A 110 -11.30 -10.74 19.02
CA VAL A 110 -10.80 -11.49 20.19
C VAL A 110 -9.87 -12.66 19.80
N VAL A 111 -9.87 -13.15 18.55
CA VAL A 111 -9.11 -14.34 18.09
C VAL A 111 -7.58 -14.19 18.21
N GLY A 112 -7.06 -13.00 18.44
CA GLY A 112 -5.66 -12.86 18.82
C GLY A 112 -5.36 -13.25 20.27
N GLY A 113 -6.27 -13.00 21.20
CA GLY A 113 -5.89 -12.82 22.59
C GLY A 113 -5.14 -11.50 22.83
N ILE A 114 -5.19 -11.02 24.07
CA ILE A 114 -4.47 -9.82 24.51
C ILE A 114 -2.96 -10.07 24.25
N ASN A 115 -2.29 -9.14 23.55
CA ASN A 115 -0.88 -9.18 23.10
C ASN A 115 -0.53 -9.94 21.82
N ASN A 116 -1.48 -10.57 21.12
CA ASN A 116 -1.19 -11.28 19.86
C ASN A 116 -1.62 -10.51 18.60
N GLY A 117 -1.87 -9.21 18.73
CA GLY A 117 -2.35 -8.36 17.64
C GLY A 117 -1.44 -8.36 16.42
N TRP A 118 -0.13 -8.57 16.60
CA TRP A 118 0.81 -8.72 15.48
C TRP A 118 0.58 -10.00 14.68
N ALA A 119 0.36 -11.14 15.35
CA ALA A 119 0.09 -12.41 14.67
C ALA A 119 -1.24 -12.36 13.91
N VAL A 120 -2.27 -11.73 14.50
CA VAL A 120 -3.56 -11.50 13.83
C VAL A 120 -3.42 -10.52 12.66
N ALA A 121 -2.70 -9.41 12.84
CA ALA A 121 -2.45 -8.45 11.77
C ALA A 121 -1.67 -9.09 10.61
N MET A 122 -0.66 -9.91 10.91
CA MET A 122 0.08 -10.67 9.89
C MET A 122 -0.79 -11.73 9.20
N GLY A 123 -1.69 -12.39 9.94
CA GLY A 123 -2.69 -13.29 9.38
C GLY A 123 -3.67 -12.58 8.44
N LEU A 124 -4.28 -11.49 8.89
CA LEU A 124 -5.20 -10.66 8.10
C LEU A 124 -4.52 -10.06 6.87
N LEU A 125 -3.30 -9.55 7.02
CA LEU A 125 -2.47 -9.07 5.92
C LEU A 125 -2.12 -10.21 4.95
N GLY A 126 -1.93 -11.43 5.45
CA GLY A 126 -1.83 -12.64 4.63
C GLY A 126 -3.08 -12.86 3.79
N PHE A 127 -4.28 -12.76 4.38
CA PHE A 127 -5.56 -12.86 3.65
C PHE A 127 -5.73 -11.75 2.60
N GLU A 128 -5.47 -10.49 2.95
CA GLU A 128 -5.51 -9.36 2.00
C GLU A 128 -4.53 -9.56 0.83
N ARG A 129 -3.34 -10.12 1.10
CA ARG A 129 -2.35 -10.43 0.05
C ARG A 129 -2.77 -11.63 -0.81
N GLY A 130 -3.45 -12.62 -0.23
CA GLY A 130 -4.01 -13.75 -0.97
C GLY A 130 -5.13 -13.33 -1.91
N GLU A 131 -6.02 -12.44 -1.46
CA GLU A 131 -7.07 -11.84 -2.28
C GLU A 131 -6.48 -10.99 -3.40
N ALA A 132 -5.58 -10.06 -3.06
CA ALA A 132 -4.94 -9.19 -4.04
C ALA A 132 -4.15 -9.99 -5.09
N ALA A 133 -3.50 -11.10 -4.71
CA ALA A 133 -2.80 -11.96 -5.65
C ALA A 133 -3.74 -12.65 -6.65
N ALA A 134 -4.99 -12.93 -6.27
CA ALA A 134 -5.99 -13.54 -7.14
C ALA A 134 -6.70 -12.52 -8.05
N THR A 135 -6.97 -11.31 -7.56
CA THR A 135 -7.78 -10.31 -8.28
C THR A 135 -6.93 -9.27 -9.03
N ALA A 136 -5.75 -8.90 -8.54
CA ALA A 136 -4.91 -7.92 -9.22
C ALA A 136 -4.45 -8.33 -10.63
N PRO A 137 -4.18 -9.61 -10.97
CA PRO A 137 -3.89 -10.00 -12.34
C PRO A 137 -4.98 -9.62 -13.35
N ILE A 138 -6.27 -9.59 -12.92
CA ILE A 138 -7.39 -9.17 -13.76
C ILE A 138 -7.27 -7.69 -14.11
N ARG A 139 -6.90 -6.85 -13.13
CA ARG A 139 -6.67 -5.41 -13.35
C ARG A 139 -5.49 -5.16 -14.28
N PHE A 140 -4.38 -5.87 -14.09
CA PHE A 140 -3.22 -5.77 -14.98
C PHE A 140 -3.48 -6.32 -16.38
N GLN A 141 -4.36 -7.31 -16.54
CA GLN A 141 -4.84 -7.73 -17.85
C GLN A 141 -5.63 -6.62 -18.53
N ALA A 142 -6.54 -5.95 -17.83
CA ALA A 142 -7.31 -4.83 -18.38
C ALA A 142 -6.39 -3.64 -18.78
N GLU A 143 -5.37 -3.34 -17.98
CA GLU A 143 -4.36 -2.32 -18.31
C GLU A 143 -3.54 -2.70 -19.56
N LEU A 144 -3.15 -3.98 -19.69
CA LEU A 144 -2.48 -4.48 -20.87
C LEU A 144 -3.36 -4.39 -22.12
N ASP A 145 -4.63 -4.77 -22.02
CA ASP A 145 -5.57 -4.70 -23.13
C ASP A 145 -5.75 -3.25 -23.60
N ARG A 146 -5.80 -2.32 -22.64
CA ARG A 146 -5.84 -0.88 -22.89
C ARG A 146 -4.56 -0.37 -23.56
N LEU A 147 -3.39 -0.85 -23.15
CA LEU A 147 -2.10 -0.53 -23.79
C LEU A 147 -2.00 -1.08 -25.21
N LEU A 148 -2.49 -2.30 -25.46
CA LEU A 148 -2.57 -2.90 -26.79
C LEU A 148 -3.50 -2.10 -27.70
N LEU A 149 -4.63 -1.63 -27.16
CA LEU A 149 -5.53 -0.73 -27.87
C LEU A 149 -4.85 0.60 -28.19
N LEU A 150 -4.09 1.19 -27.25
CA LEU A 150 -3.34 2.43 -27.48
C LEU A 150 -2.33 2.25 -28.62
N ALA A 151 -1.57 1.16 -28.61
CA ALA A 151 -0.59 0.86 -29.66
C ALA A 151 -1.26 0.73 -31.04
N LYS A 152 -2.46 0.14 -31.11
CA LYS A 152 -3.26 0.06 -32.34
C LYS A 152 -3.76 1.43 -32.79
N GLN A 153 -4.31 2.23 -31.87
CA GLN A 153 -4.81 3.58 -32.15
C GLN A 153 -3.70 4.51 -32.66
N ARG A 154 -2.47 4.36 -32.16
CA ARG A 154 -1.30 5.12 -32.60
C ARG A 154 -0.60 4.53 -33.82
N GLY A 155 -1.06 3.38 -34.34
CA GLY A 155 -0.48 2.73 -35.52
C GLY A 155 0.92 2.12 -35.31
N VAL A 156 1.37 1.96 -34.07
CA VAL A 156 2.71 1.46 -33.72
C VAL A 156 2.73 -0.01 -33.30
N ALA A 157 1.58 -0.69 -33.30
CA ALA A 157 1.48 -2.09 -32.89
C ALA A 157 2.32 -3.06 -33.75
N SER A 158 2.62 -2.71 -35.00
CA SER A 158 3.45 -3.51 -35.92
C SER A 158 4.95 -3.20 -35.84
N ASP A 159 5.35 -2.11 -35.18
CA ASP A 159 6.77 -1.77 -34.97
C ASP A 159 7.46 -2.90 -34.18
N PRO A 160 8.54 -3.53 -34.70
CA PRO A 160 9.23 -4.61 -34.01
C PRO A 160 9.67 -4.28 -32.58
N ARG A 161 10.09 -3.02 -32.31
CA ARG A 161 10.56 -2.58 -30.99
C ARG A 161 9.42 -2.48 -29.99
N ILE A 162 8.30 -1.88 -30.40
CA ILE A 162 7.10 -1.77 -29.57
C ILE A 162 6.46 -3.15 -29.38
N ARG A 163 6.34 -3.93 -30.46
CA ARG A 163 5.80 -5.29 -30.42
C ARG A 163 6.56 -6.20 -29.45
N GLN A 164 7.89 -6.13 -29.41
CA GLN A 164 8.70 -6.89 -28.47
C GLN A 164 8.41 -6.51 -27.01
N ARG A 165 8.24 -5.20 -26.73
CA ARG A 165 7.92 -4.72 -25.39
C ARG A 165 6.49 -5.07 -24.97
N LEU A 166 5.53 -5.00 -25.90
CA LEU A 166 4.15 -5.47 -25.69
C LEU A 166 4.12 -6.98 -25.38
N ALA A 167 4.90 -7.78 -26.12
CA ALA A 167 5.03 -9.22 -25.87
C ALA A 167 5.62 -9.50 -24.47
N TRP A 168 6.64 -8.75 -24.07
CA TRP A 168 7.19 -8.84 -22.70
C TRP A 168 6.12 -8.52 -21.66
N CYS A 169 5.35 -7.43 -21.82
CA CYS A 169 4.27 -7.07 -20.91
C CYS A 169 3.21 -8.18 -20.82
N TYR A 170 2.81 -8.73 -21.96
CA TYR A 170 1.88 -9.87 -22.02
C TYR A 170 2.41 -11.07 -21.23
N SER A 171 3.66 -11.48 -21.46
CA SER A 171 4.27 -12.58 -20.72
C SER A 171 4.27 -12.33 -19.21
N LYS A 172 4.58 -11.09 -18.77
CA LYS A 172 4.55 -10.72 -17.35
C LYS A 172 3.15 -10.83 -16.73
N VAL A 173 2.12 -10.36 -17.43
CA VAL A 173 0.72 -10.49 -16.96
C VAL A 173 0.30 -11.96 -16.87
N GLN A 174 0.68 -12.79 -17.85
CA GLN A 174 0.38 -14.22 -17.78
C GLN A 174 1.07 -14.90 -16.59
N VAL A 175 2.34 -14.56 -16.33
CA VAL A 175 3.06 -15.08 -15.16
C VAL A 175 2.38 -14.64 -13.85
N MET A 176 1.95 -13.37 -13.74
CA MET A 176 1.19 -12.89 -12.58
C MET A 176 -0.13 -13.67 -12.40
N ARG A 177 -0.84 -13.96 -13.49
CA ARG A 177 -2.05 -14.78 -13.48
C ARG A 177 -1.78 -16.19 -12.94
N PHE A 178 -0.71 -16.84 -13.40
CA PHE A 178 -0.32 -18.17 -12.90
C PHE A 178 0.13 -18.14 -11.43
N ILE A 179 0.85 -17.10 -11.01
CA ILE A 179 1.21 -16.90 -9.59
C ILE A 179 -0.06 -16.76 -8.75
N GLY A 180 -1.02 -15.93 -9.17
CA GLY A 180 -2.29 -15.74 -8.47
C GLY A 180 -3.11 -17.04 -8.37
N MET A 181 -3.23 -17.79 -9.47
CA MET A 181 -3.91 -19.10 -9.45
C MET A 181 -3.20 -20.10 -8.53
N ARG A 182 -1.86 -20.09 -8.49
CA ARG A 182 -1.09 -20.94 -7.56
C ARG A 182 -1.35 -20.54 -6.11
N THR A 183 -1.34 -19.25 -5.78
CA THR A 183 -1.66 -18.75 -4.43
C THR A 183 -3.08 -19.14 -4.03
N LEU A 184 -4.06 -18.96 -4.91
CA LEU A 184 -5.44 -19.39 -4.69
C LEU A 184 -5.55 -20.91 -4.48
N THR A 185 -4.84 -21.71 -5.29
CA THR A 185 -4.84 -23.17 -5.15
C THR A 185 -4.25 -23.60 -3.81
N GLN A 186 -3.18 -22.95 -3.36
CA GLN A 186 -2.58 -23.24 -2.05
C GLN A 186 -3.53 -22.86 -0.91
N PHE A 187 -4.19 -21.71 -1.03
CA PHE A 187 -5.21 -21.27 -0.09
C PHE A 187 -6.37 -22.26 0.02
N LEU A 188 -6.90 -22.73 -1.11
CA LEU A 188 -7.97 -23.74 -1.14
C LEU A 188 -7.55 -25.09 -0.52
N LYS A 189 -6.25 -25.41 -0.52
CA LYS A 189 -5.68 -26.58 0.16
C LYS A 189 -5.44 -26.37 1.66
N GLY A 190 -5.84 -25.22 2.21
CA GLY A 190 -5.65 -24.87 3.62
C GLY A 190 -4.27 -24.30 3.94
N HIS A 191 -3.42 -24.04 2.95
CA HIS A 191 -2.16 -23.34 3.20
C HIS A 191 -2.41 -21.84 3.34
N HIS A 192 -1.88 -21.24 4.40
CA HIS A 192 -2.00 -19.81 4.62
C HIS A 192 -0.96 -19.02 3.80
N PRO A 193 -1.31 -17.82 3.30
CA PRO A 193 -0.37 -16.94 2.61
C PRO A 193 0.79 -16.58 3.55
N GLY A 194 2.01 -16.70 3.05
CA GLY A 194 3.22 -16.49 3.82
C GLY A 194 4.12 -15.42 3.20
N PRO A 195 5.45 -15.53 3.34
CA PRO A 195 6.40 -14.58 2.74
C PRO A 195 6.39 -14.61 1.20
N ASP A 196 5.74 -15.60 0.58
CA ASP A 196 5.58 -15.74 -0.87
C ASP A 196 4.78 -14.58 -1.49
N GLY A 197 3.93 -13.89 -0.72
CA GLY A 197 3.27 -12.66 -1.16
C GLY A 197 4.25 -11.54 -1.58
N ALA A 198 5.48 -11.55 -1.06
CA ALA A 198 6.54 -10.63 -1.46
C ALA A 198 6.94 -10.80 -2.92
N ILE A 199 6.88 -12.04 -3.45
CA ILE A 199 7.14 -12.34 -4.85
C ILE A 199 6.14 -11.60 -5.72
N PHE A 200 4.84 -11.72 -5.40
CA PHE A 200 3.79 -11.06 -6.17
C PHE A 200 3.97 -9.54 -6.14
N LYS A 201 4.22 -8.96 -4.96
CA LYS A 201 4.41 -7.51 -4.81
C LYS A 201 5.59 -7.00 -5.64
N LEU A 202 6.73 -7.67 -5.52
CA LEU A 202 7.92 -7.32 -6.29
C LEU A 202 7.62 -7.42 -7.79
N TYR A 203 6.96 -8.48 -8.22
CA TYR A 203 6.68 -8.73 -9.63
C TYR A 203 5.77 -7.66 -10.24
N TRP A 204 4.63 -7.35 -9.62
CA TRP A 204 3.69 -6.39 -10.19
C TRP A 204 4.24 -4.97 -10.15
N SER A 205 4.94 -4.57 -9.09
CA SER A 205 5.47 -3.20 -8.96
C SER A 205 6.60 -2.92 -9.96
N GLU A 206 7.45 -3.90 -10.27
CA GLU A 206 8.46 -3.78 -11.32
C GLU A 206 7.83 -3.79 -12.72
N TYR A 207 6.83 -4.64 -12.95
CA TYR A 207 6.04 -4.63 -14.20
C TYR A 207 5.36 -3.28 -14.44
N HIS A 208 4.74 -2.70 -13.41
CA HIS A 208 3.92 -1.50 -13.54
C HIS A 208 4.74 -0.27 -13.96
N LYS A 209 6.02 -0.20 -13.59
CA LYS A 209 6.95 0.81 -14.13
C LYS A 209 7.14 0.69 -15.64
N VAL A 210 7.35 -0.53 -16.13
CA VAL A 210 7.66 -0.80 -17.54
C VAL A 210 6.44 -0.62 -18.43
N VAL A 211 5.27 -1.10 -18.01
CA VAL A 211 4.03 -0.96 -18.80
C VAL A 211 3.64 0.50 -18.96
N THR A 212 3.82 1.30 -17.90
CA THR A 212 3.52 2.73 -17.95
C THR A 212 4.57 3.51 -18.74
N GLU A 213 5.86 3.17 -18.65
CA GLU A 213 6.92 3.70 -19.56
C GLU A 213 6.57 3.45 -21.02
N LEU A 214 6.17 2.22 -21.35
CA LEU A 214 5.75 1.90 -22.71
C LEU A 214 4.51 2.68 -23.14
N GLY A 215 3.56 2.92 -22.22
CA GLY A 215 2.42 3.80 -22.48
C GLY A 215 2.83 5.22 -22.85
N ILE A 216 3.80 5.79 -22.12
CA ILE A 216 4.39 7.11 -22.43
C ILE A 216 5.12 7.09 -23.78
N ASP A 217 5.93 6.06 -24.03
CA ASP A 217 6.68 5.95 -25.29
C ASP A 217 5.75 5.83 -26.51
N ILE A 218 4.63 5.11 -26.38
CA ILE A 218 3.62 4.98 -27.43
C ILE A 218 2.86 6.30 -27.65
N LEU A 219 2.61 7.07 -26.58
CA LEU A 219 2.01 8.41 -26.69
C LEU A 219 2.95 9.42 -27.36
N GLY A 220 4.26 9.27 -27.17
CA GLY A 220 5.26 10.16 -27.74
C GLY A 220 5.08 11.60 -27.24
N LEU A 221 5.01 12.56 -28.17
CA LEU A 221 4.89 13.99 -27.85
C LEU A 221 3.61 14.34 -27.08
N ASP A 222 2.53 13.58 -27.25
CA ASP A 222 1.26 13.83 -26.55
C ASP A 222 1.37 13.63 -25.03
N ALA A 223 2.41 12.92 -24.56
CA ALA A 223 2.70 12.78 -23.14
C ALA A 223 3.29 14.05 -22.52
N LEU A 224 3.85 14.98 -23.33
CA LEU A 224 4.40 16.25 -22.85
C LEU A 224 3.32 17.28 -22.53
N VAL A 225 2.13 17.12 -23.10
CA VAL A 225 0.96 17.96 -22.83
C VAL A 225 -0.22 17.06 -22.48
N PRO A 226 -0.26 16.49 -21.26
CA PRO A 226 -1.30 15.54 -20.89
C PRO A 226 -2.68 16.19 -20.91
N THR A 227 -3.65 15.57 -21.58
CA THR A 227 -5.05 16.02 -21.67
C THR A 227 -6.02 14.87 -21.41
N GLY A 228 -7.28 15.20 -21.12
CA GLY A 228 -8.33 14.24 -20.81
C GLY A 228 -8.43 13.88 -19.32
N ARG A 229 -9.00 12.71 -19.05
CA ARG A 229 -9.32 12.22 -17.70
C ARG A 229 -8.06 11.86 -16.90
N LYS A 230 -8.08 12.16 -15.60
CA LYS A 230 -7.12 11.62 -14.61
C LYS A 230 -7.49 10.20 -14.22
N PRO A 231 -6.52 9.33 -13.85
CA PRO A 231 -6.84 8.00 -13.39
C PRO A 231 -7.69 8.07 -12.12
N SER A 232 -8.62 7.13 -11.95
CA SER A 232 -9.51 7.07 -10.78
C SER A 232 -8.75 6.77 -9.48
N SER A 233 -7.60 6.12 -9.60
CA SER A 233 -6.78 5.67 -8.49
C SER A 233 -5.38 6.25 -8.58
N ALA A 234 -4.85 6.67 -7.42
CA ALA A 234 -3.44 6.99 -7.26
C ALA A 234 -2.56 5.74 -7.00
N PHE A 235 -3.20 4.57 -6.87
CA PHE A 235 -2.55 3.30 -6.58
C PHE A 235 -2.84 2.27 -7.68
N GLN A 236 -1.81 1.57 -8.14
CA GLN A 236 -1.90 0.54 -9.19
C GLN A 236 -2.49 1.09 -10.51
N THR A 237 -3.20 0.25 -11.26
CA THR A 237 -3.78 0.56 -12.58
C THR A 237 -4.97 1.51 -12.46
N ASP A 238 -5.26 2.22 -13.55
CA ASP A 238 -6.56 2.89 -13.74
C ASP A 238 -7.70 1.87 -13.89
N ASP A 239 -8.94 2.36 -14.01
CA ASP A 239 -10.13 1.52 -14.18
C ASP A 239 -10.06 0.69 -15.47
N ALA A 240 -10.62 -0.52 -15.41
CA ALA A 240 -10.85 -1.33 -16.60
C ALA A 240 -11.77 -0.57 -17.58
N GLY A 241 -11.37 -0.49 -18.84
CA GLY A 241 -12.11 0.23 -19.88
C GLY A 241 -11.97 1.76 -19.85
N ALA A 242 -11.11 2.31 -18.98
CA ALA A 242 -10.79 3.74 -19.02
C ALA A 242 -10.24 4.16 -20.40
N PRO A 243 -10.56 5.38 -20.87
CA PRO A 243 -10.08 5.87 -22.16
C PRO A 243 -8.55 6.01 -22.18
N ASN A 244 -7.98 5.96 -23.38
CA ASN A 244 -6.54 6.08 -23.62
C ASN A 244 -6.05 7.54 -23.65
N ASP A 245 -6.53 8.33 -22.69
CA ASP A 245 -6.17 9.74 -22.55
C ASP A 245 -4.71 9.90 -22.09
N SER A 246 -4.02 10.92 -22.61
CA SER A 246 -2.62 11.17 -22.23
C SER A 246 -2.47 11.57 -20.76
N MET A 247 -3.45 12.29 -20.19
CA MET A 247 -3.51 12.60 -18.75
C MET A 247 -3.59 11.34 -17.88
N SER A 248 -4.37 10.34 -18.31
CA SER A 248 -4.51 9.09 -17.56
C SER A 248 -3.18 8.33 -17.51
N TRP A 249 -2.54 8.15 -18.67
CA TRP A 249 -1.25 7.45 -18.75
C TRP A 249 -0.11 8.22 -18.06
N ALA A 250 -0.04 9.54 -18.23
CA ALA A 250 0.98 10.39 -17.57
C ALA A 250 0.90 10.30 -16.04
N MET A 251 -0.30 10.44 -15.48
CA MET A 251 -0.48 10.35 -14.03
C MET A 251 -0.27 8.92 -13.52
N THR A 252 -0.71 7.90 -14.26
CA THR A 252 -0.47 6.49 -13.89
C THR A 252 1.03 6.16 -13.92
N PHE A 253 1.78 6.70 -14.90
CA PHE A 253 3.23 6.61 -14.96
C PHE A 253 3.90 7.22 -13.73
N LEU A 254 3.51 8.42 -13.32
CA LEU A 254 4.06 9.06 -12.11
C LEU A 254 3.75 8.23 -10.85
N ASN A 255 2.52 7.74 -10.72
CA ASN A 255 2.07 6.95 -9.56
C ASN A 255 2.76 5.58 -9.46
N ALA A 256 3.05 4.93 -10.60
CA ALA A 256 3.66 3.59 -10.62
C ALA A 256 5.04 3.53 -9.92
N ARG A 257 5.74 4.67 -9.79
CA ARG A 257 7.06 4.74 -9.13
C ARG A 257 6.92 4.52 -7.63
N ALA A 258 5.87 5.11 -7.03
CA ALA A 258 5.56 4.93 -5.62
C ALA A 258 5.28 3.46 -5.28
N GLY A 259 4.75 2.67 -6.22
CA GLY A 259 4.49 1.23 -6.07
C GLY A 259 5.72 0.40 -5.68
N THR A 260 6.92 0.86 -6.05
CA THR A 260 8.18 0.20 -5.66
C THR A 260 8.65 0.56 -4.25
N ILE A 261 7.99 1.50 -3.58
CA ILE A 261 8.38 2.05 -2.27
C ILE A 261 7.32 1.73 -1.21
N TYR A 262 6.05 2.09 -1.47
CA TYR A 262 4.99 1.92 -0.47
C TYR A 262 4.71 0.44 -0.20
N ALA A 263 4.18 0.16 1.00
CA ALA A 263 3.89 -1.19 1.48
C ALA A 263 5.10 -2.16 1.42
N GLY A 264 6.29 -1.61 1.63
CA GLY A 264 7.58 -2.32 1.63
C GLY A 264 8.29 -2.20 0.29
N SER A 265 9.48 -1.58 0.30
CA SER A 265 10.25 -1.30 -0.92
C SER A 265 10.65 -2.58 -1.67
N SER A 266 10.96 -2.48 -2.97
CA SER A 266 11.43 -3.62 -3.77
C SER A 266 12.65 -4.31 -3.14
N GLN A 267 13.52 -3.57 -2.44
CA GLN A 267 14.69 -4.08 -1.71
C GLN A 267 14.26 -4.92 -0.50
N ILE A 268 13.33 -4.39 0.31
CA ILE A 268 12.78 -5.14 1.44
C ILE A 268 12.07 -6.40 0.96
N GLN A 269 11.31 -6.35 -0.14
CA GLN A 269 10.70 -7.55 -0.71
C GLN A 269 11.74 -8.58 -1.16
N LYS A 270 12.85 -8.16 -1.79
CA LYS A 270 13.94 -9.06 -2.16
C LYS A 270 14.58 -9.71 -0.92
N ASN A 271 14.76 -8.97 0.16
CA ASN A 271 15.27 -9.53 1.42
C ASN A 271 14.29 -10.54 2.02
N ILE A 272 12.99 -10.24 2.03
CA ILE A 272 11.94 -11.19 2.46
C ILE A 272 12.00 -12.48 1.65
N ILE A 273 12.13 -12.37 0.32
CA ILE A 273 12.24 -13.54 -0.56
C ILE A 273 13.53 -14.31 -0.26
N GLY A 274 14.67 -13.63 -0.12
CA GLY A 274 15.94 -14.26 0.20
C GLY A 274 15.90 -15.01 1.54
N GLU A 275 15.55 -14.32 2.62
CA GLU A 275 15.64 -14.84 3.98
C GLU A 275 14.51 -15.82 4.32
N MET A 276 13.27 -15.50 3.94
CA MET A 276 12.10 -16.25 4.39
C MET A 276 11.52 -17.22 3.36
N VAL A 277 11.80 -17.02 2.06
CA VAL A 277 11.35 -17.97 1.01
C VAL A 277 12.49 -18.91 0.61
N LEU A 278 13.71 -18.38 0.44
CA LEU A 278 14.87 -19.16 -0.01
C LEU A 278 15.77 -19.64 1.14
N GLY A 279 15.58 -19.15 2.36
CA GLY A 279 16.39 -19.54 3.53
C GLY A 279 17.83 -19.01 3.49
N LEU A 280 18.09 -17.93 2.75
CA LEU A 280 19.41 -17.31 2.68
C LEU A 280 19.76 -16.61 4.00
N PRO A 281 21.06 -16.45 4.31
CA PRO A 281 21.50 -15.68 5.46
C PRO A 281 20.97 -14.24 5.43
N LYS A 282 20.72 -13.67 6.62
CA LYS A 282 20.27 -12.29 6.74
C LYS A 282 21.30 -11.30 6.21
N GLU A 283 20.82 -10.19 5.67
CA GLU A 283 21.69 -9.11 5.21
C GLU A 283 22.59 -8.62 6.37
N PRO A 284 23.90 -8.47 6.17
CA PRO A 284 24.81 -7.99 7.21
C PRO A 284 24.41 -6.58 7.64
N LYS A 285 24.30 -6.34 8.95
CA LYS A 285 24.05 -5.00 9.46
C LYS A 285 25.31 -4.15 9.26
N PRO A 286 25.20 -2.92 8.72
CA PRO A 286 26.36 -2.03 8.63
C PRO A 286 26.90 -1.76 10.04
N ASN A 287 28.21 -1.91 10.20
CA ASN A 287 28.96 -1.62 11.43
C ASN A 287 28.96 -0.12 11.75
#